data_AF-A0A9E5D969-F1
#
_entry.id   AF-A0A9E5D969-F1
#
_cell.length_a   1.000
_cell.length_b   1.000
_cell.length_c   1.000
_cell.angle_alpha   90.00
_cell.angle_beta   90.00
_cell.angle_gamma   90.00
#
_symmetry.space_group_name_H-M   'P 1'
#
loop_
_entity.id
_entity.type
_entity.pdbx_description
1 polymer ?
#
loop_
_entity_poly.entity_id
_entity_poly.type
_entity_poly.pdbx_seq_one_letter_code
_entity_poly.pdbx_strand_id
1 'polypeptide(L)'
;KIIDVGSPSAFMWSPDGTQIAVADQSVARAPLFDRLMLVPVGGGPVTTLSSGLSSGEVWAFFWAPAGDKLAWVSVNSAERKVEWVVSPSDGSDAKRLFIFQPSSEVFIMLSFFDQYAYSHSPWSPDGKFLVVAGTKGEAARRSNGRTPTGDRIYILDAEGNAEPRDLGAGVLAVWSWN
;
A
#
# COMPACT_ATOMS: atom_id res chain seq x y z
N LYS A 1 -10.04 -21.39 13.72
CA LYS A 1 -11.00 -21.35 12.57
C LYS A 1 -10.16 -21.35 11.30
N ILE A 2 -10.45 -22.22 10.34
CA ILE A 2 -9.72 -22.24 9.05
C ILE A 2 -10.40 -21.23 8.14
N ILE A 3 -9.62 -20.31 7.56
CA ILE A 3 -10.10 -19.41 6.51
C ILE A 3 -9.73 -20.00 5.16
N ASP A 4 -10.61 -19.84 4.17
CA ASP A 4 -10.32 -20.23 2.80
C ASP A 4 -9.58 -19.09 2.09
N VAL A 5 -8.41 -19.41 1.53
CA VAL A 5 -7.50 -18.45 0.90
C VAL A 5 -7.25 -18.90 -0.53
N GLY A 6 -7.55 -18.01 -1.46
CA GLY A 6 -7.32 -18.20 -2.88
C GLY A 6 -5.84 -18.24 -3.24
N SER A 7 -5.57 -18.63 -4.50
CA SER A 7 -4.22 -18.70 -5.05
C SER A 7 -4.10 -17.83 -6.30
N PRO A 8 -3.02 -17.04 -6.45
CA PRO A 8 -1.96 -16.79 -5.47
C PRO A 8 -2.44 -16.02 -4.22
N SER A 9 -1.64 -16.11 -3.16
CA SER A 9 -1.83 -15.38 -1.90
C SER A 9 -0.51 -14.93 -1.30
N ALA A 10 -0.58 -13.89 -0.47
CA ALA A 10 0.53 -13.36 0.32
C ALA A 10 0.07 -13.08 1.75
N PHE A 11 1.01 -13.20 2.70
CA PHE A 11 0.74 -13.12 4.13
C PHE A 11 1.79 -12.26 4.83
N MET A 12 1.36 -11.42 5.78
CA MET A 12 2.27 -10.74 6.70
C MET A 12 1.69 -10.67 8.10
N TRP A 13 2.50 -11.02 9.11
CA TRP A 13 2.15 -10.83 10.51
C TRP A 13 2.10 -9.35 10.87
N SER A 14 1.14 -8.96 11.71
CA SER A 14 1.20 -7.67 12.39
C SER A 14 2.42 -7.62 13.31
N PRO A 15 3.00 -6.43 13.56
CA PRO A 15 4.20 -6.29 14.41
C PRO A 15 4.05 -6.88 15.82
N ASP A 16 2.85 -6.84 16.39
CA ASP A 16 2.51 -7.40 17.71
C ASP A 16 2.16 -8.89 17.67
N GLY A 17 2.11 -9.50 16.49
CA GLY A 17 1.77 -10.91 16.29
C GLY A 17 0.31 -11.28 16.56
N THR A 18 -0.60 -10.31 16.72
CA THR A 18 -2.01 -10.57 17.04
C THR A 18 -2.89 -10.80 15.82
N GLN A 19 -2.44 -10.36 14.63
CA GLN A 19 -3.17 -10.45 13.37
C GLN A 19 -2.25 -10.92 12.23
N ILE A 20 -2.88 -11.45 11.18
CA ILE A 20 -2.23 -11.74 9.90
C ILE A 20 -2.97 -10.96 8.82
N ALA A 21 -2.26 -10.11 8.09
CA ALA A 21 -2.73 -9.55 6.84
C ALA A 21 -2.63 -10.61 5.74
N VAL A 22 -3.73 -10.82 5.02
CA VAL A 22 -3.85 -11.82 3.96
C VAL A 22 -4.36 -11.15 2.70
N ALA A 23 -3.58 -11.21 1.62
CA ALA A 23 -4.04 -10.84 0.30
C ALA A 23 -4.15 -12.09 -0.57
N ASP A 24 -5.22 -12.20 -1.34
CA ASP A 24 -5.43 -13.35 -2.22
C ASP A 24 -6.27 -13.02 -3.45
N GLN A 25 -6.45 -14.02 -4.31
CA GLN A 25 -7.32 -13.97 -5.48
C GLN A 25 -8.58 -14.78 -5.23
N SER A 26 -9.71 -14.10 -5.13
CA SER A 26 -11.04 -14.72 -5.13
C SER A 26 -11.40 -15.31 -6.50
N VAL A 27 -10.85 -14.75 -7.58
CA VAL A 27 -10.98 -15.26 -8.96
C VAL A 27 -9.60 -15.62 -9.52
N ALA A 28 -9.44 -16.87 -9.95
CA ALA A 28 -8.17 -17.35 -10.51
C ALA A 28 -7.77 -16.60 -11.79
N ARG A 29 -6.47 -16.28 -11.91
CA ARG A 29 -5.78 -15.68 -13.08
C ARG A 29 -5.76 -14.15 -13.16
N ALA A 30 -6.07 -13.43 -12.07
CA ALA A 30 -5.75 -12.01 -12.02
C ALA A 30 -4.22 -11.80 -11.91
N PRO A 31 -3.66 -10.67 -12.36
CA PRO A 31 -2.24 -10.36 -12.17
C PRO A 31 -1.91 -9.94 -10.73
N LEU A 32 -2.90 -9.42 -10.00
CA LEU A 32 -2.78 -8.86 -8.64
C LEU A 32 -3.83 -9.48 -7.72
N PHE A 33 -3.80 -9.14 -6.42
CA PHE A 33 -4.78 -9.64 -5.45
C PHE A 33 -6.09 -8.84 -5.55
N ASP A 34 -7.25 -9.47 -5.36
CA ASP A 34 -8.55 -8.79 -5.41
C ASP A 34 -9.20 -8.64 -4.03
N ARG A 35 -8.56 -9.20 -3.01
CA ARG A 35 -9.00 -9.17 -1.62
C ARG A 35 -7.81 -8.97 -0.68
N LEU A 36 -8.00 -8.13 0.32
CA LEU A 36 -7.08 -7.89 1.43
C LEU A 36 -7.85 -7.92 2.75
N MET A 37 -7.42 -8.80 3.66
CA MET A 37 -8.10 -9.11 4.91
C MET A 37 -7.13 -9.07 6.09
N LEU A 38 -7.66 -8.84 7.28
CA LEU A 38 -6.97 -8.98 8.55
C LEU A 38 -7.62 -10.10 9.36
N VAL A 39 -6.80 -11.07 9.75
CA VAL A 39 -7.23 -12.31 10.39
C VAL A 39 -6.70 -12.34 11.82
N PRO A 40 -7.56 -12.27 12.84
CA PRO A 40 -7.14 -12.37 14.23
C PRO A 40 -6.64 -13.77 14.57
N VAL A 41 -5.47 -13.86 15.21
CA VAL A 41 -4.81 -15.13 15.57
C VAL A 41 -5.59 -15.87 16.67
N GLY A 42 -6.15 -15.13 17.63
CA GLY A 42 -7.01 -15.68 18.68
C GLY A 42 -8.38 -16.18 18.19
N GLY A 43 -8.67 -16.06 16.90
CA GLY A 43 -10.00 -16.23 16.33
C GLY A 43 -10.87 -15.00 16.51
N GLY A 44 -12.00 -14.97 15.80
CA GLY A 44 -12.89 -13.81 15.77
C GLY A 44 -13.38 -13.48 14.37
N PRO A 45 -14.04 -12.33 14.18
CA PRO A 45 -14.40 -11.83 12.86
C PRO A 45 -13.15 -11.45 12.06
N VAL A 46 -13.16 -11.75 10.75
CA VAL A 46 -12.15 -11.29 9.80
C VAL A 46 -12.56 -9.89 9.33
N THR A 47 -11.61 -8.96 9.32
CA THR A 47 -11.82 -7.60 8.79
C THR A 47 -11.41 -7.59 7.33
N THR A 48 -12.27 -7.15 6.42
CA THR A 48 -11.93 -6.98 5.01
C THR A 48 -11.60 -5.51 4.73
N LEU A 49 -10.36 -5.23 4.32
CA LEU A 49 -9.90 -3.87 4.03
C LEU A 49 -10.15 -3.47 2.57
N SER A 50 -9.97 -4.42 1.65
CA SER A 50 -10.20 -4.22 0.22
C SER A 50 -10.84 -5.47 -0.36
N SER A 51 -11.94 -5.32 -1.11
CA SER A 51 -12.54 -6.43 -1.84
C SER A 51 -13.46 -5.93 -2.94
N GLY A 52 -13.43 -6.62 -4.08
CA GLY A 52 -14.41 -6.43 -5.16
C GLY A 52 -14.01 -5.37 -6.19
N LEU A 53 -14.75 -5.35 -7.29
CA LEU A 53 -14.39 -4.64 -8.54
C LEU A 53 -14.23 -3.12 -8.40
N SER A 54 -14.86 -2.50 -7.40
CA SER A 54 -14.80 -1.05 -7.16
C SER A 54 -13.63 -0.60 -6.28
N SER A 55 -12.90 -1.54 -5.66
CA SER A 55 -11.83 -1.23 -4.69
C SER A 55 -10.42 -1.16 -5.30
N GLY A 56 -10.28 -1.53 -6.57
CA GLY A 56 -8.99 -1.73 -7.23
C GLY A 56 -8.29 -3.00 -6.74
N GLU A 57 -7.40 -3.54 -7.56
CA GLU A 57 -6.58 -4.69 -7.20
C GLU A 57 -5.47 -4.26 -6.22
N VAL A 58 -5.11 -5.12 -5.27
CA VAL A 58 -4.05 -4.90 -4.30
C VAL A 58 -2.74 -5.44 -4.87
N TRP A 59 -1.74 -4.58 -5.00
CA TRP A 59 -0.42 -4.95 -5.51
C TRP A 59 0.55 -5.33 -4.40
N ALA A 60 0.64 -4.51 -3.35
CA ALA A 60 1.53 -4.72 -2.21
C ALA A 60 0.92 -4.09 -0.96
N PHE A 61 1.28 -4.58 0.22
CA PHE A 61 0.79 -4.05 1.50
C PHE A 61 1.87 -4.08 2.58
N PHE A 62 1.78 -3.15 3.53
CA PHE A 62 2.79 -2.92 4.57
C PHE A 62 2.11 -2.47 5.87
N TRP A 63 2.42 -3.16 6.97
CA TRP A 63 2.01 -2.75 8.31
C TRP A 63 2.70 -1.46 8.75
N ALA A 64 1.95 -0.56 9.38
CA ALA A 64 2.56 0.51 10.17
C ALA A 64 3.33 -0.09 11.36
N PRO A 65 4.40 0.58 11.86
CA PRO A 65 5.25 0.01 12.91
C PRO A 65 4.51 -0.39 14.19
N ALA A 66 3.46 0.36 14.55
CA ALA A 66 2.63 0.07 15.73
C ALA A 66 1.56 -1.02 15.49
N GLY A 67 1.35 -1.46 14.24
CA GLY A 67 0.36 -2.47 13.88
C GLY A 67 -1.10 -1.98 13.86
N ASP A 68 -1.33 -0.68 14.09
CA ASP A 68 -2.66 -0.05 14.15
C ASP A 68 -3.20 0.38 12.78
N LYS A 69 -2.37 0.35 11.74
CA LYS A 69 -2.73 0.69 10.36
C LYS A 69 -2.08 -0.24 9.36
N LEU A 70 -2.71 -0.38 8.21
CA LEU A 70 -2.17 -1.04 7.03
C LEU A 70 -2.16 -0.07 5.85
N ALA A 71 -1.02 0.03 5.17
CA ALA A 71 -0.91 0.69 3.87
C ALA A 71 -0.92 -0.34 2.75
N TRP A 72 -1.52 -0.03 1.61
CA TRP A 72 -1.39 -0.83 0.40
C TRP A 72 -1.38 0.02 -0.86
N VAL A 73 -0.84 -0.56 -1.93
CA VAL A 73 -0.91 0.00 -3.27
C VAL A 73 -2.10 -0.61 -4.00
N SER A 74 -3.10 0.22 -4.29
CA SER A 74 -4.26 -0.12 -5.11
C SER A 74 -3.97 0.18 -6.58
N VAL A 75 -4.37 -0.74 -7.46
CA VAL A 75 -4.22 -0.63 -8.91
C VAL A 75 -5.59 -0.75 -9.56
N ASN A 76 -5.98 0.28 -10.31
CA ASN A 76 -7.11 0.24 -11.20
C ASN A 76 -6.59 0.31 -12.64
N SER A 77 -6.51 -0.86 -13.27
CA SER A 77 -6.02 -1.01 -14.64
C SER A 77 -6.89 -0.29 -15.68
N ALA A 78 -8.21 -0.19 -15.45
CA ALA A 78 -9.14 0.49 -16.36
C ALA A 78 -8.91 2.01 -16.38
N GLU A 79 -8.61 2.59 -15.22
CA GLU A 79 -8.34 4.02 -15.04
C GLU A 79 -6.84 4.37 -15.14
N ARG A 80 -5.96 3.36 -15.34
CA ARG A 80 -4.50 3.51 -15.30
C ARG A 80 -4.02 4.21 -14.02
N LYS A 81 -4.65 3.85 -12.91
CA LYS A 81 -4.47 4.52 -11.62
C LYS A 81 -3.75 3.57 -10.67
N VAL A 82 -2.59 4.00 -10.16
CA VAL A 82 -1.87 3.35 -9.06
C VAL A 82 -1.87 4.31 -7.89
N GLU A 83 -2.32 3.86 -6.73
CA GLU A 83 -2.62 4.73 -5.59
C GLU A 83 -2.20 4.11 -4.26
N TRP A 84 -1.54 4.89 -3.40
CA TRP A 84 -1.36 4.53 -2.00
C TRP A 84 -2.65 4.72 -1.23
N VAL A 85 -3.04 3.70 -0.47
CA VAL A 85 -4.19 3.71 0.42
C VAL A 85 -3.73 3.31 1.83
N VAL A 86 -4.29 3.93 2.86
CA VAL A 86 -4.05 3.60 4.26
C VAL A 86 -5.39 3.40 4.95
N SER A 87 -5.49 2.38 5.80
CA SER A 87 -6.65 2.17 6.67
C SER A 87 -6.18 1.73 8.06
N PRO A 88 -6.85 2.21 9.12
CA PRO A 88 -6.83 1.56 10.43
C PRO A 88 -7.00 0.04 10.35
N SER A 89 -6.38 -0.68 11.28
CA SER A 89 -6.44 -2.15 11.35
C SER A 89 -7.84 -2.69 11.70
N ASP A 90 -8.78 -1.84 12.11
CA ASP A 90 -10.19 -2.20 12.27
C ASP A 90 -10.98 -2.11 10.96
N GLY A 91 -10.35 -1.67 9.87
CA GLY A 91 -10.94 -1.51 8.54
C GLY A 91 -11.82 -0.29 8.37
N SER A 92 -11.84 0.61 9.35
CA SER A 92 -12.53 1.88 9.22
C SER A 92 -11.81 2.83 8.26
N ASP A 93 -12.56 3.77 7.68
CA ASP A 93 -12.08 5.02 7.08
C ASP A 93 -10.80 4.95 6.20
N ALA A 94 -10.77 4.02 5.23
CA ALA A 94 -9.65 3.91 4.29
C ALA A 94 -9.43 5.22 3.50
N LYS A 95 -8.22 5.76 3.55
CA LYS A 95 -7.79 7.01 2.91
C LYS A 95 -6.92 6.75 1.70
N ARG A 96 -7.26 7.38 0.58
CA ARG A 96 -6.47 7.42 -0.65
C ARG A 96 -5.51 8.62 -0.57
N LEU A 97 -4.21 8.36 -0.60
CA LEU A 97 -3.20 9.36 -0.28
C LEU A 97 -2.54 9.97 -1.52
N PHE A 98 -2.17 9.13 -2.49
CA PHE A 98 -1.39 9.62 -3.63
C PHE A 98 -1.53 8.74 -4.86
N ILE A 99 -1.92 9.36 -5.98
CA ILE A 99 -1.93 8.73 -7.30
C ILE A 99 -0.60 8.98 -7.99
N PHE A 100 0.10 7.91 -8.33
CA PHE A 100 1.46 7.98 -8.83
C PHE A 100 1.73 6.98 -9.94
N GLN A 101 2.80 7.22 -10.68
CA GLN A 101 3.46 6.19 -11.49
C GLN A 101 4.75 5.84 -10.77
N PRO A 102 4.95 4.58 -10.32
CA PRO A 102 6.18 4.18 -9.63
C PRO A 102 7.41 4.37 -10.53
N SER A 103 8.54 4.72 -9.92
CA SER A 103 9.86 4.55 -10.54
C SER A 103 10.14 3.06 -10.81
N SER A 104 11.20 2.75 -11.55
CA SER A 104 11.61 1.36 -11.80
C SER A 104 11.98 0.61 -10.53
N GLU A 105 12.66 1.26 -9.58
CA GLU A 105 13.08 0.66 -8.32
C GLU A 105 11.90 0.42 -7.38
N VAL A 106 10.93 1.35 -7.32
CA VAL A 106 9.69 1.15 -6.56
C VAL A 106 8.85 0.06 -7.19
N PHE A 107 8.78 -0.03 -8.53
CA PHE A 107 8.11 -1.13 -9.21
C PHE A 107 8.65 -2.49 -8.75
N ILE A 108 9.98 -2.66 -8.75
CA ILE A 108 10.63 -3.90 -8.28
C ILE A 108 10.30 -4.16 -6.80
N MET A 109 10.38 -3.13 -5.95
CA MET A 109 10.08 -3.28 -4.54
C MET A 109 8.63 -3.77 -4.30
N LEU A 110 7.66 -3.22 -5.04
CA LEU A 110 6.25 -3.63 -4.93
C LEU A 110 6.01 -5.04 -5.49
N SER A 111 6.71 -5.43 -6.56
CA SER A 111 6.60 -6.78 -7.15
C SER A 111 7.09 -7.91 -6.24
N PHE A 112 7.99 -7.61 -5.29
CA PHE A 112 8.52 -8.58 -4.31
C PHE A 112 8.36 -8.05 -2.88
N PHE A 113 7.25 -7.37 -2.61
CA PHE A 113 7.03 -6.66 -1.35
C PHE A 113 7.10 -7.58 -0.14
N ASP A 114 6.64 -8.82 -0.26
CA ASP A 114 6.65 -9.83 0.80
C ASP A 114 8.07 -10.27 1.18
N GLN A 115 9.05 -10.10 0.29
CA GLN A 115 10.48 -10.26 0.58
C GLN A 115 11.10 -8.96 1.10
N TYR A 116 10.78 -7.83 0.46
CA TYR A 116 11.40 -6.54 0.79
C TYR A 116 10.87 -5.92 2.08
N ALA A 117 9.63 -6.23 2.49
CA ALA A 117 9.01 -5.67 3.69
C ALA A 117 9.81 -5.94 4.97
N TYR A 118 10.74 -6.91 4.99
CA TYR A 118 11.64 -7.15 6.12
C TYR A 118 12.84 -6.20 6.20
N SER A 119 13.16 -5.50 5.12
CA SER A 119 14.35 -4.63 5.02
C SER A 119 14.03 -3.19 4.58
N HIS A 120 12.92 -3.01 3.88
CA HIS A 120 12.50 -1.76 3.24
C HIS A 120 11.11 -1.36 3.78
N SER A 121 11.07 -0.48 4.77
CA SER A 121 9.82 0.09 5.24
C SER A 121 9.48 1.38 4.48
N PRO A 122 8.30 1.46 3.83
CA PRO A 122 7.80 2.75 3.35
C PRO A 122 7.27 3.62 4.50
N TRP A 123 7.02 3.06 5.68
CA TRP A 123 6.51 3.77 6.85
C TRP A 123 7.62 4.45 7.64
N SER A 124 7.38 5.70 8.06
CA SER A 124 8.21 6.34 9.09
C SER A 124 8.12 5.55 10.40
N PRO A 125 9.18 5.56 11.25
CA PRO A 125 9.20 4.82 12.52
C PRO A 125 8.03 5.15 13.45
N ASP A 126 7.54 6.40 13.40
CA ASP A 126 6.41 6.88 14.19
C ASP A 126 5.04 6.60 13.55
N GLY A 127 5.01 5.94 12.38
CA GLY A 127 3.78 5.57 11.68
C GLY A 127 2.98 6.72 11.08
N LYS A 128 3.53 7.95 11.05
CA LYS A 128 2.79 9.13 10.57
C LYS A 128 2.91 9.37 9.07
N PHE A 129 3.94 8.82 8.45
CA PHE A 129 4.25 9.11 7.06
C PHE A 129 4.57 7.87 6.25
N LEU A 130 4.25 7.93 4.96
CA LEU A 130 4.79 7.03 3.96
C LEU A 130 5.80 7.76 3.07
N VAL A 131 6.79 7.04 2.55
CA VAL A 131 7.69 7.51 1.50
C VAL A 131 7.51 6.69 0.23
N VAL A 132 7.51 7.36 -0.93
CA VAL A 132 7.43 6.70 -2.23
C VAL A 132 8.20 7.50 -3.29
N ALA A 133 8.78 6.81 -4.26
CA ALA A 133 9.41 7.43 -5.41
C ALA A 133 8.64 7.15 -6.72
N GLY A 134 8.59 8.15 -7.60
CA GLY A 134 7.92 8.06 -8.90
C GLY A 134 7.52 9.42 -9.44
N THR A 135 6.53 9.45 -10.32
CA THR A 135 5.91 10.70 -10.81
C THR A 135 4.46 10.81 -10.37
N LYS A 136 3.90 12.02 -10.30
CA LYS A 136 2.46 12.19 -10.15
C LYS A 136 1.75 11.44 -11.29
N GLY A 137 0.77 10.59 -10.95
CA GLY A 137 0.04 9.81 -11.93
C GLY A 137 -0.77 10.72 -12.85
N GLU A 138 -1.12 10.26 -14.05
CA GLU A 138 -1.77 11.11 -15.07
C GLU A 138 -3.04 11.81 -14.55
N ALA A 139 -3.84 11.12 -13.75
CA ALA A 139 -5.04 11.67 -13.12
C ALA A 139 -4.72 12.83 -12.14
N ALA A 140 -3.55 12.83 -11.51
CA ALA A 140 -3.08 13.85 -10.56
C ALA A 140 -2.24 14.97 -11.22
N ARG A 141 -1.90 14.87 -12.51
CA ARG A 141 -1.11 15.89 -13.24
C ARG A 141 -1.92 17.16 -13.56
N ARG A 142 -3.24 17.15 -13.36
CA ARG A 142 -4.10 18.33 -13.59
C ARG A 142 -4.08 19.30 -12.40
N SER A 143 -2.97 20.00 -12.22
CA SER A 143 -2.94 21.23 -11.42
C SER A 143 -1.80 22.14 -11.91
N ASN A 144 -2.13 22.95 -12.91
CA ASN A 144 -1.69 24.33 -13.20
C ASN A 144 -0.19 24.69 -13.12
N GLY A 145 0.74 23.74 -13.18
CA GLY A 145 2.18 24.01 -13.12
C GLY A 145 3.01 23.00 -13.89
N ARG A 146 4.25 23.38 -14.19
CA ARG A 146 5.24 22.52 -14.85
C ARG A 146 5.59 21.38 -13.90
N THR A 147 5.00 20.20 -14.10
CA THR A 147 5.39 18.99 -13.36
C THR A 147 6.89 18.75 -13.60
N PRO A 148 7.72 18.69 -12.55
CA PRO A 148 9.14 18.38 -12.71
C PRO A 148 9.31 17.10 -13.52
N THR A 149 10.27 17.08 -14.45
CA THR A 149 10.58 15.90 -15.26
C THR A 149 11.39 14.89 -14.46
N GLY A 150 11.10 13.60 -14.63
CA GLY A 150 11.79 12.50 -13.97
C GLY A 150 11.20 12.14 -12.60
N ASP A 151 11.70 11.05 -12.02
CA ASP A 151 11.22 10.54 -10.74
C ASP A 151 11.59 11.45 -9.57
N ARG A 152 10.69 11.48 -8.59
CA ARG A 152 10.69 12.33 -7.42
C ARG A 152 10.41 11.48 -6.19
N ILE A 153 10.96 11.87 -5.05
CA ILE A 153 10.60 11.30 -3.75
C ILE A 153 9.48 12.14 -3.14
N TYR A 154 8.43 11.47 -2.69
CA TYR A 154 7.30 12.09 -1.99
C TYR A 154 7.15 11.54 -0.58
N ILE A 155 6.78 12.41 0.35
CA ILE A 155 6.27 12.05 1.68
C ILE A 155 4.77 12.24 1.70
N LEU A 156 4.06 11.23 2.19
CA LEU A 156 2.61 11.19 2.28
C LEU A 156 2.23 11.22 3.76
N ASP A 157 1.32 12.12 4.14
CA ASP A 157 0.67 12.07 5.45
C ASP A 157 -0.26 10.85 5.50
N ALA A 158 -0.01 9.95 6.46
CA ALA A 158 -0.76 8.70 6.57
C ALA A 158 -2.23 8.90 6.92
N GLU A 159 -2.57 10.04 7.54
CA GLU A 159 -3.95 10.41 7.85
C GLU A 159 -4.68 11.03 6.64
N GLY A 160 -3.96 11.35 5.55
CA GLY A 160 -4.52 11.93 4.34
C GLY A 160 -5.04 13.37 4.51
N ASN A 161 -4.56 14.09 5.52
CA ASN A 161 -4.97 15.47 5.78
C ASN A 161 -4.12 16.51 5.02
N ALA A 162 -2.97 16.09 4.51
CA ALA A 162 -2.05 16.93 3.75
C ALA A 162 -1.76 16.38 2.35
N GLU A 163 -1.55 17.30 1.41
CA GLU A 163 -1.07 16.97 0.06
C GLU A 163 0.32 16.31 0.10
N PRO A 164 0.63 15.39 -0.84
CA PRO A 164 1.95 14.80 -0.98
C PRO A 164 3.07 15.83 -1.09
N ARG A 165 4.08 15.73 -0.23
CA ARG A 165 5.22 16.64 -0.19
C ARG A 165 6.36 16.11 -1.05
N ASP A 166 6.70 16.83 -2.12
CA ASP A 166 7.89 16.56 -2.95
C ASP A 166 9.17 16.93 -2.17
N LEU A 167 10.09 15.96 -2.01
CA LEU A 167 11.40 16.14 -1.38
C LEU A 167 12.52 16.40 -2.39
N GLY A 168 12.32 16.12 -3.68
CA GLY A 168 13.32 16.28 -4.72
C GLY A 168 13.48 15.05 -5.62
N ALA A 169 14.50 15.09 -6.48
CA ALA A 169 14.82 14.00 -7.40
C ALA A 169 15.24 12.73 -6.65
N GLY A 170 14.74 11.58 -7.09
CA GLY A 170 15.14 10.29 -6.56
C GLY A 170 14.23 9.17 -7.06
N VAL A 171 14.76 7.94 -7.04
CA VAL A 171 14.09 6.77 -7.63
C VAL A 171 13.69 5.73 -6.57
N LEU A 172 14.22 5.81 -5.36
CA LEU A 172 13.84 4.97 -4.24
C LEU A 172 14.17 5.71 -2.94
N ALA A 173 13.31 5.56 -1.95
CA ALA A 173 13.58 5.96 -0.58
C ALA A 173 12.79 5.03 0.35
N VAL A 174 13.40 4.73 1.50
CA VAL A 174 12.80 3.93 2.57
C VAL A 174 13.21 4.53 3.90
N TRP A 175 12.42 4.31 4.93
CA TRP A 175 12.75 4.74 6.28
C TRP A 175 13.62 3.71 6.98
N SER A 176 14.43 4.18 7.93
CA SER A 176 15.00 3.32 8.96
C SER A 176 13.89 2.77 9.85
N TRP A 177 14.16 1.64 10.50
CA TRP A 177 13.27 1.03 11.47
C TRP A 177 13.32 1.70 12.86
N ASN A 178 14.24 2.66 13.05
CA ASN A 178 14.51 3.40 14.29
C ASN A 178 14.22 4.88 14.11
#